data_AF-A0A0S8FTP4-F1
#
_entry.id   AF-A0A0S8FTP4-F1
#
_cell.length_a   1.000
_cell.length_b   1.000
_cell.length_c   1.000
_cell.angle_alpha   90.00
_cell.angle_beta   90.00
_cell.angle_gamma   90.00
#
_symmetry.space_group_name_H-M   'P 1'
#
loop_
_entity.id
_entity.type
_entity.pdbx_description
1 polymer ?
#
loop_
_entity_poly.entity_id
_entity_poly.type
_entity_poly.pdbx_seq_one_letter_code
_entity_poly.pdbx_strand_id
1 'polypeptide(L)'
;MKDLFAKCGFNCGHCPAYAANAKTLKDRRKCSDGWRKYLDASLKPERCVCLGCQAKDPWKAGNMLPDRICYVRPCVIQMNIKTCAYCPWFPCEDLLARIPGKDLRKVVESRIGRPLSQEDYHTFIKPYEGIKHLHEMRASLGKQDIVEKREVKPLKARIASFPVRFGISRPRRAAFEKLYTFMKDVITGNTKTYARQIIMKRRKSHMLSLLWVFGRYGRLMSGKRAELVIDSVTHGSRPEVGYFVRKRDNQLFDVFVQSIRIMRGFGAKGEFVSREPHGWQLKLSFDMKAGGASTLQALRRYATKLVEKYGEPKYAGSSQLEGKAYSLFAKADMNVLS
;
A
#
# COMPACT_ATOMS: atom_id res chain seq x y z
N MET A 1 21.15 8.48 -26.93
CA MET A 1 21.35 8.04 -25.53
C MET A 1 21.28 6.51 -25.52
N LYS A 2 22.05 5.83 -24.67
CA LYS A 2 22.02 4.35 -24.56
C LYS A 2 20.91 3.94 -23.61
N ASP A 3 20.21 2.84 -23.91
CA ASP A 3 19.21 2.27 -23.02
C ASP A 3 19.82 1.85 -21.67
N LEU A 4 19.17 2.29 -20.60
CA LEU A 4 19.51 1.91 -19.23
C LEU A 4 18.22 1.77 -18.43
N PHE A 5 17.80 0.53 -18.17
CA PHE A 5 16.54 0.28 -17.48
C PHE A 5 16.70 0.25 -15.95
N ALA A 6 15.79 0.95 -15.29
CA ALA A 6 15.56 0.90 -13.86
C ALA A 6 15.03 -0.48 -13.43
N LYS A 7 15.08 -0.76 -12.12
CA LYS A 7 14.48 -1.95 -11.52
C LYS A 7 13.00 -2.12 -11.90
N CYS A 8 12.26 -1.02 -12.01
CA CYS A 8 10.85 -0.96 -12.39
C CYS A 8 10.59 -0.82 -13.91
N GLY A 9 11.63 -0.89 -14.76
CA GLY A 9 11.48 -0.79 -16.21
C GLY A 9 11.55 0.62 -16.79
N PHE A 10 11.60 1.67 -15.99
CA PHE A 10 11.81 3.02 -16.54
C PHE A 10 13.16 3.09 -17.25
N ASN A 11 13.21 3.70 -18.42
CA ASN A 11 14.44 3.88 -19.16
C ASN A 11 15.19 5.12 -18.65
N CYS A 12 16.04 4.94 -17.65
CA CYS A 12 16.88 5.99 -17.10
C CYS A 12 17.79 6.63 -18.17
N GLY A 13 18.23 5.85 -19.16
CA GLY A 13 19.10 6.35 -20.23
C GLY A 13 18.47 7.49 -21.02
N HIS A 14 17.15 7.47 -21.18
CA HIS A 14 16.37 8.48 -21.89
C HIS A 14 15.61 9.45 -20.96
N CYS A 15 15.76 9.30 -19.64
CA CYS A 15 15.08 10.13 -18.67
C CYS A 15 15.75 11.50 -18.56
N PRO A 16 15.02 12.63 -18.66
CA PRO A 16 15.59 13.96 -18.56
C PRO A 16 16.15 14.28 -17.16
N ALA A 17 15.71 13.57 -16.12
CA ALA A 17 16.25 13.72 -14.77
C ALA A 17 17.54 12.93 -14.52
N TYR A 18 17.92 11.98 -15.39
CA TYR A 18 19.10 11.15 -15.13
C TYR A 18 20.36 12.01 -15.13
N ALA A 19 21.28 11.79 -14.19
CA ALA A 19 22.41 12.68 -13.96
C ALA A 19 23.30 12.89 -15.20
N ALA A 20 23.38 11.88 -16.09
CA ALA A 20 24.09 12.01 -17.36
C ALA A 20 23.40 12.95 -18.37
N ASN A 21 22.09 13.17 -18.21
CA ASN A 21 21.24 14.00 -19.07
C ASN A 21 20.93 15.37 -18.43
N ALA A 22 20.99 15.48 -17.09
CA ALA A 22 20.62 16.66 -16.30
C ALA A 22 21.84 17.49 -15.84
N LYS A 23 22.79 17.76 -16.73
CA LYS A 23 24.11 18.32 -16.39
C LYS A 23 24.02 19.77 -15.92
N THR A 24 23.19 20.58 -16.58
CA THR A 24 23.04 22.02 -16.35
C THR A 24 21.71 22.35 -15.67
N LEU A 25 21.58 23.57 -15.13
CA LEU A 25 20.29 24.05 -14.62
C LEU A 25 19.23 24.14 -15.74
N LYS A 26 19.63 24.41 -16.99
CA LYS A 26 18.74 24.44 -18.16
C LYS A 26 18.13 23.06 -18.42
N ASP A 27 18.94 21.99 -18.39
CA ASP A 27 18.47 20.61 -18.55
C ASP A 27 17.47 20.24 -17.45
N ARG A 28 17.79 20.63 -16.22
CA ARG A 28 16.95 20.38 -15.05
C ARG A 28 15.63 21.16 -15.09
N ARG A 29 15.63 22.39 -15.62
CA ARG A 29 14.40 23.17 -15.90
C ARG A 29 13.55 22.46 -16.95
N LYS A 30 14.14 22.00 -18.07
CA LYS A 30 13.44 21.19 -19.09
C LYS A 30 12.79 19.94 -18.46
N CYS A 31 13.50 19.26 -17.56
CA CYS A 31 12.95 18.13 -16.81
C CYS A 31 11.76 18.54 -15.92
N SER A 32 11.93 19.57 -15.09
CA SER A 32 10.90 20.09 -14.18
C SER A 32 9.63 20.47 -14.93
N ASP A 33 9.77 21.27 -15.98
CA ASP A 33 8.64 21.78 -16.76
C ASP A 33 7.91 20.67 -17.50
N GLY A 34 8.65 19.75 -18.12
CA GLY A 34 8.07 18.60 -18.80
C GLY A 34 7.38 17.63 -17.83
N TRP A 35 7.94 17.38 -16.64
CA TRP A 35 7.29 16.55 -15.62
C TRP A 35 6.02 17.20 -15.08
N ARG A 36 6.03 18.50 -14.83
CA ARG A 36 4.84 19.25 -14.42
C ARG A 36 3.76 19.16 -15.50
N LYS A 37 4.12 19.41 -16.76
CA LYS A 37 3.19 19.45 -17.90
C LYS A 37 2.62 18.07 -18.24
N TYR A 38 3.48 17.05 -18.31
CA TYR A 38 3.12 15.75 -18.87
C TYR A 38 2.90 14.64 -17.83
N LEU A 39 3.39 14.78 -16.61
CA LEU A 39 3.25 13.76 -15.58
C LEU A 39 2.60 14.27 -14.29
N ASP A 40 2.18 15.54 -14.24
CA ASP A 40 1.64 16.22 -13.05
C ASP A 40 2.58 16.11 -11.83
N ALA A 41 3.88 16.11 -12.09
CA ALA A 41 4.91 15.99 -11.07
C ALA A 41 5.68 17.31 -10.94
N SER A 42 5.39 18.07 -9.88
CA SER A 42 6.08 19.33 -9.58
C SER A 42 7.29 19.10 -8.68
N LEU A 43 8.49 19.16 -9.26
CA LEU A 43 9.77 19.23 -8.56
C LEU A 43 10.47 20.53 -8.95
N LYS A 44 11.13 21.19 -8.00
CA LYS A 44 12.00 22.33 -8.34
C LYS A 44 13.16 21.86 -9.25
N PRO A 45 13.61 22.66 -10.23
CA PRO A 45 14.70 22.29 -11.12
C PRO A 45 15.96 21.79 -10.39
N GLU A 46 16.32 22.38 -9.25
CA GLU A 46 17.52 21.99 -8.49
C GLU A 46 17.45 20.52 -7.99
N ARG A 47 16.23 19.96 -7.91
CA ARG A 47 15.93 18.59 -7.49
C ARG A 47 15.75 17.61 -8.67
N CYS A 48 15.74 18.09 -9.91
CA CYS A 48 15.60 17.27 -11.13
C CYS A 48 16.93 16.65 -11.58
N VAL A 49 17.66 16.02 -10.66
CA VAL A 49 18.88 15.27 -10.94
C VAL A 49 18.80 13.92 -10.22
N CYS A 50 18.99 12.82 -10.92
CA CYS A 50 18.74 11.45 -10.43
C CYS A 50 19.93 10.56 -10.75
N LEU A 51 20.49 9.90 -9.73
CA LEU A 51 21.63 8.99 -9.92
C LEU A 51 21.24 7.64 -10.54
N GLY A 52 19.95 7.40 -10.74
CA GLY A 52 19.43 6.12 -11.22
C GLY A 52 19.39 5.05 -10.12
N CYS A 53 18.45 4.11 -10.24
CA CYS A 53 18.25 3.10 -9.20
C CYS A 53 19.21 1.90 -9.28
N GLN A 54 19.98 1.80 -10.37
CA GLN A 54 21.05 0.81 -10.55
C GLN A 54 22.34 1.20 -9.81
N ALA A 55 22.44 2.42 -9.29
CA ALA A 55 23.57 2.84 -8.47
C ALA A 55 23.66 2.02 -7.17
N LYS A 56 24.91 1.70 -6.76
CA LYS A 56 25.21 1.05 -5.48
C LYS A 56 24.78 1.94 -4.32
N ASP A 57 24.44 1.31 -3.19
CA ASP A 57 24.19 2.02 -1.93
C ASP A 57 25.50 2.48 -1.27
N PRO A 58 25.47 3.54 -0.44
CA PRO A 58 24.32 4.38 -0.14
C PRO A 58 24.03 5.39 -1.27
N TRP A 59 22.76 5.70 -1.50
CA TRP A 59 22.41 6.89 -2.26
C TRP A 59 22.91 8.14 -1.53
N LYS A 60 23.49 9.08 -2.28
CA LYS A 60 23.99 10.34 -1.72
C LYS A 60 22.92 11.01 -0.86
N ALA A 61 23.28 11.28 0.40
CA ALA A 61 22.49 12.15 1.26
C ALA A 61 22.30 13.51 0.57
N GLY A 62 21.07 14.03 0.58
CA GLY A 62 20.71 15.33 -0.02
C GLY A 62 19.87 15.27 -1.31
N ASN A 63 19.91 14.19 -2.09
CA ASN A 63 19.09 14.11 -3.31
C ASN A 63 17.76 13.35 -3.08
N MET A 64 16.63 13.89 -3.56
CA MET A 64 15.31 13.23 -3.44
C MET A 64 15.08 12.15 -4.49
N LEU A 65 15.90 12.14 -5.56
CA LEU A 65 15.83 11.16 -6.63
C LEU A 65 17.08 10.27 -6.65
N PRO A 66 16.93 8.98 -6.97
CA PRO A 66 15.67 8.23 -7.09
C PRO A 66 14.82 8.20 -5.79
N ASP A 67 13.51 7.95 -5.95
CA ASP A 67 12.53 8.03 -4.87
C ASP A 67 12.87 7.13 -3.67
N ARG A 68 13.11 7.77 -2.51
CA ARG A 68 13.47 7.10 -1.24
C ARG A 68 12.34 6.28 -0.63
N ILE A 69 11.07 6.58 -0.96
CA ILE A 69 9.94 5.77 -0.51
C ILE A 69 9.63 4.60 -1.45
N CYS A 70 10.42 4.38 -2.50
CA CYS A 70 10.24 3.24 -3.40
C CYS A 70 10.43 1.90 -2.67
N TYR A 71 9.47 0.99 -2.85
CA TYR A 71 9.55 -0.39 -2.35
C TYR A 71 9.98 -1.41 -3.43
N VAL A 72 9.96 -1.03 -4.71
CA VAL A 72 10.37 -1.91 -5.83
C VAL A 72 11.88 -2.14 -5.84
N ARG A 73 12.68 -1.08 -5.65
CA ARG A 73 14.14 -1.21 -5.63
C ARG A 73 14.64 -2.17 -4.54
N PRO A 74 14.33 -1.96 -3.24
CA PRO A 74 14.80 -2.87 -2.20
C PRO A 74 14.29 -4.30 -2.42
N CYS A 75 13.08 -4.48 -2.98
CA CYS A 75 12.59 -5.80 -3.35
C CYS A 75 13.46 -6.48 -4.42
N VAL A 76 13.86 -5.75 -5.47
CA VAL A 76 14.70 -6.29 -6.54
C VAL A 76 16.12 -6.57 -6.06
N ILE A 77 16.68 -5.73 -5.20
CA ILE A 77 17.98 -5.95 -4.56
C ILE A 77 17.93 -7.22 -3.68
N GLN A 78 16.91 -7.36 -2.84
CA GLN A 78 16.74 -8.51 -1.95
C GLN A 78 16.55 -9.83 -2.72
N MET A 79 15.87 -9.78 -3.87
CA MET A 79 15.72 -10.93 -4.77
C MET A 79 17.00 -11.23 -5.57
N ASN A 80 18.01 -10.36 -5.51
CA ASN A 80 19.23 -10.42 -6.30
C ASN A 80 18.97 -10.50 -7.82
N ILE A 81 18.08 -9.64 -8.33
CA ILE A 81 17.74 -9.60 -9.76
C ILE A 81 18.05 -8.24 -10.41
N LYS A 82 18.21 -8.24 -11.74
CA LYS A 82 18.56 -7.02 -12.51
C LYS A 82 17.39 -6.04 -12.60
N THR A 83 16.21 -6.53 -12.96
CA THR A 83 14.95 -5.78 -13.02
C THR A 83 13.78 -6.68 -12.62
N CYS A 84 12.59 -6.13 -12.46
CA CYS A 84 11.39 -6.94 -12.22
C CYS A 84 11.11 -7.98 -13.32
N ALA A 85 11.67 -7.82 -14.54
CA ALA A 85 11.50 -8.79 -15.62
C ALA A 85 12.09 -10.15 -15.29
N TYR A 86 13.03 -10.27 -14.34
CA TYR A 86 13.63 -11.53 -13.92
C TYR A 86 12.85 -12.20 -12.78
N CYS A 87 11.81 -11.55 -12.26
CA CYS A 87 11.07 -12.03 -11.09
C CYS A 87 10.06 -13.14 -11.48
N PRO A 88 9.92 -14.21 -10.70
CA PRO A 88 8.93 -15.25 -10.95
C PRO A 88 7.48 -14.80 -10.69
N TRP A 89 7.30 -13.66 -10.01
CA TRP A 89 6.00 -13.05 -9.73
C TRP A 89 5.66 -11.90 -10.69
N PHE A 90 6.41 -11.72 -11.78
CA PHE A 90 6.17 -10.63 -12.73
C PHE A 90 4.99 -10.93 -13.68
N PRO A 91 4.10 -9.94 -13.94
CA PRO A 91 3.96 -8.67 -13.23
C PRO A 91 3.23 -8.84 -11.88
N CYS A 92 3.73 -8.20 -10.82
CA CYS A 92 3.05 -8.20 -9.52
C CYS A 92 2.28 -6.90 -9.29
N GLU A 93 1.25 -6.97 -8.43
CA GLU A 93 0.39 -5.84 -8.11
C GLU A 93 1.17 -4.62 -7.58
N ASP A 94 2.21 -4.86 -6.77
CA ASP A 94 3.01 -3.78 -6.17
C ASP A 94 3.80 -3.01 -7.24
N LEU A 95 4.37 -3.72 -8.21
CA LEU A 95 5.04 -3.08 -9.34
C LEU A 95 4.04 -2.24 -10.13
N LEU A 96 2.89 -2.82 -10.48
CA LEU A 96 1.85 -2.15 -11.26
C LEU A 96 1.28 -0.92 -10.54
N ALA A 97 1.24 -0.93 -9.20
CA ALA A 97 0.83 0.22 -8.41
C ALA A 97 1.87 1.36 -8.40
N ARG A 98 3.14 1.09 -8.77
CA ARG A 98 4.23 2.08 -8.72
C ARG A 98 4.51 2.75 -10.06
N ILE A 99 4.19 2.09 -11.16
CA ILE A 99 4.44 2.57 -12.52
C ILE A 99 3.15 3.10 -13.16
N PRO A 100 3.24 4.02 -14.14
CA PRO A 100 2.09 4.42 -14.91
C PRO A 100 1.42 3.22 -15.58
N GLY A 101 0.11 3.31 -15.78
CA GLY A 101 -0.69 2.28 -16.43
C GLY A 101 -0.35 2.09 -17.91
N LYS A 102 -1.10 1.22 -18.58
CA LYS A 102 -1.01 1.04 -20.03
C LYS A 102 -1.37 2.34 -20.76
N ASP A 103 -0.89 2.48 -21.99
CA ASP A 103 -1.22 3.58 -22.89
C ASP A 103 -0.94 4.99 -22.32
N LEU A 104 0.17 5.16 -21.59
CA LEU A 104 0.54 6.43 -20.96
C LEU A 104 0.49 7.62 -21.93
N ARG A 105 0.90 7.42 -23.18
CA ARG A 105 0.76 8.43 -24.24
C ARG A 105 -0.69 8.91 -24.38
N LYS A 106 -1.64 7.99 -24.58
CA LYS A 106 -3.06 8.31 -24.76
C LYS A 106 -3.63 8.99 -23.51
N VAL A 107 -3.27 8.52 -22.32
CA VAL A 107 -3.68 9.13 -21.05
C VAL A 107 -3.22 10.58 -20.97
N VAL A 108 -1.96 10.85 -21.33
CA VAL A 108 -1.44 12.23 -21.30
C VAL A 108 -2.04 13.09 -22.40
N GLU A 109 -2.14 12.60 -23.64
CA GLU A 109 -2.76 13.31 -24.77
C GLU A 109 -4.21 13.70 -24.48
N SER A 110 -4.99 12.77 -23.90
CA SER A 110 -6.36 13.03 -23.45
C SER A 110 -6.41 14.10 -22.37
N ARG A 111 -5.53 14.05 -21.36
CA ARG A 111 -5.49 15.05 -20.28
C ARG A 111 -5.11 16.44 -20.78
N ILE A 112 -4.18 16.55 -21.72
CA ILE A 112 -3.72 17.84 -22.26
C ILE A 112 -4.57 18.34 -23.43
N GLY A 113 -5.54 17.54 -23.90
CA GLY A 113 -6.46 17.90 -24.99
C GLY A 113 -5.83 17.97 -26.38
N ARG A 114 -4.65 17.38 -26.59
CA ARG A 114 -3.97 17.38 -27.90
C ARG A 114 -2.94 16.26 -28.05
N PRO A 115 -2.60 15.86 -29.30
CA PRO A 115 -1.51 14.92 -29.55
C PRO A 115 -0.16 15.44 -29.07
N LEU A 116 0.71 14.53 -28.61
CA LEU A 116 2.08 14.85 -28.26
C LEU A 116 2.96 14.88 -29.51
N SER A 117 3.89 15.84 -29.56
CA SER A 117 4.99 15.79 -30.52
C SER A 117 5.82 14.52 -30.30
N GLN A 118 6.51 14.05 -31.34
CA GLN A 118 7.40 12.89 -31.19
C GLN A 118 8.54 13.20 -30.21
N GLU A 119 9.08 14.41 -30.19
CA GLU A 119 10.12 14.80 -29.22
C GLU A 119 9.61 14.67 -27.77
N ASP A 120 8.42 15.21 -27.49
CA ASP A 120 7.83 15.18 -26.15
C ASP A 120 7.49 13.76 -25.73
N TYR A 121 6.94 12.95 -26.64
CA TYR A 121 6.68 11.53 -26.36
C TYR A 121 7.99 10.81 -25.99
N HIS A 122 9.05 10.95 -26.79
CA HIS A 122 10.32 10.27 -26.55
C HIS A 122 11.04 10.74 -25.28
N THR A 123 10.85 12.01 -24.89
CA THR A 123 11.54 12.61 -23.74
C THR A 123 10.77 12.42 -22.43
N PHE A 124 9.45 12.62 -22.44
CA PHE A 124 8.65 12.74 -21.22
C PHE A 124 7.66 11.61 -20.99
N ILE A 125 7.42 10.74 -21.98
CA ILE A 125 6.47 9.64 -21.87
C ILE A 125 7.14 8.28 -22.00
N LYS A 126 7.76 8.00 -23.16
CA LYS A 126 8.39 6.73 -23.49
C LYS A 126 9.31 6.21 -22.36
N PRO A 127 10.17 7.03 -21.71
CA PRO A 127 11.02 6.54 -20.63
C PRO A 127 10.27 5.97 -19.43
N TYR A 128 9.00 6.34 -19.24
CA TYR A 128 8.17 5.92 -18.10
C TYR A 128 7.18 4.81 -18.44
N GLU A 129 7.19 4.27 -19.68
CA GLU A 129 6.41 3.10 -20.09
C GLU A 129 7.02 1.79 -19.52
N GLY A 130 7.31 1.77 -18.21
CA GLY A 130 8.13 0.74 -17.58
C GLY A 130 7.56 -0.67 -17.70
N ILE A 131 6.23 -0.83 -17.69
CA ILE A 131 5.61 -2.16 -17.86
C ILE A 131 5.90 -2.72 -19.25
N LYS A 132 5.84 -1.89 -20.29
CA LYS A 132 6.11 -2.27 -21.67
C LYS A 132 7.56 -2.73 -21.81
N HIS A 133 8.51 -1.93 -21.34
CA HIS A 133 9.93 -2.29 -21.36
C HIS A 133 10.22 -3.58 -20.59
N LEU A 134 9.56 -3.82 -19.45
CA LEU A 134 9.73 -5.06 -18.70
C LEU A 134 9.16 -6.28 -19.43
N HIS A 135 8.05 -6.13 -20.17
CA HIS A 135 7.54 -7.21 -21.01
C HIS A 135 8.47 -7.52 -22.17
N GLU A 136 8.99 -6.49 -22.85
CA GLU A 136 9.99 -6.64 -23.92
C GLU A 136 11.25 -7.33 -23.41
N MET A 137 11.78 -6.89 -22.26
CA MET A 137 12.89 -7.58 -21.58
C MET A 137 12.52 -9.02 -21.22
N ARG A 138 11.33 -9.27 -20.65
CA ARG A 138 10.91 -10.62 -20.25
C ARG A 138 10.82 -11.57 -21.44
N ALA A 139 10.39 -11.08 -22.60
CA ALA A 139 10.24 -11.87 -23.81
C ALA A 139 11.58 -12.38 -24.36
N SER A 140 12.69 -11.69 -24.09
CA SER A 140 14.03 -12.12 -24.47
C SER A 140 14.74 -12.99 -23.43
N LEU A 141 14.13 -13.23 -22.27
CA LEU A 141 14.69 -14.08 -21.20
C LEU A 141 14.32 -15.55 -21.39
N GLY A 142 15.30 -16.44 -21.23
CA GLY A 142 15.06 -17.87 -21.10
C GLY A 142 14.48 -18.24 -19.73
N LYS A 143 13.99 -19.47 -19.59
CA LYS A 143 13.45 -19.97 -18.30
C LYS A 143 14.51 -19.92 -17.19
N GLN A 144 15.77 -20.17 -17.54
CA GLN A 144 16.92 -20.15 -16.65
C GLN A 144 17.29 -18.75 -16.12
N ASP A 145 16.89 -17.69 -16.82
CA ASP A 145 17.12 -16.31 -16.37
C ASP A 145 16.11 -15.89 -15.28
N ILE A 146 15.01 -16.63 -15.16
CA ILE A 146 13.97 -16.35 -14.18
C ILE A 146 14.37 -16.98 -12.86
N VAL A 147 14.65 -16.16 -11.86
CA VAL A 147 15.02 -16.67 -10.55
C VAL A 147 13.88 -17.48 -9.94
N GLU A 148 14.26 -18.47 -9.13
CA GLU A 148 13.29 -19.29 -8.42
C GLU A 148 12.42 -18.48 -7.46
N LYS A 149 11.22 -19.01 -7.18
CA LYS A 149 10.31 -18.44 -6.19
C LYS A 149 10.95 -18.55 -4.82
N ARG A 150 11.35 -17.41 -4.26
CA ARG A 150 11.82 -17.31 -2.88
C ARG A 150 10.66 -16.96 -1.96
N GLU A 151 10.52 -17.70 -0.88
CA GLU A 151 9.60 -17.34 0.20
C GLU A 151 10.13 -16.13 0.96
N VAL A 152 9.23 -15.19 1.26
CA VAL A 152 9.56 -14.03 2.06
C VAL A 152 9.27 -14.36 3.52
N LYS A 153 10.34 -14.52 4.32
CA LYS A 153 10.22 -14.79 5.75
C LYS A 153 9.37 -13.69 6.42
N PRO A 154 8.35 -14.03 7.23
CA PRO A 154 7.57 -13.05 7.96
C PRO A 154 8.45 -12.16 8.86
N LEU A 155 8.03 -10.91 9.04
CA LEU A 155 8.70 -9.97 9.93
C LEU A 155 8.62 -10.47 11.38
N LYS A 156 9.73 -10.36 12.11
CA LYS A 156 9.72 -10.52 13.57
C LYS A 156 8.78 -9.48 14.16
N ALA A 157 7.72 -9.94 14.83
CA ALA A 157 6.74 -9.10 15.48
C ALA A 157 6.35 -9.69 16.84
N ARG A 158 6.07 -8.83 17.82
CA ARG A 158 5.52 -9.24 19.11
C ARG A 158 4.04 -9.56 18.91
N ILE A 159 3.70 -10.85 18.92
CA ILE A 159 2.34 -11.37 18.80
C ILE A 159 2.13 -12.35 19.95
N ALA A 160 0.99 -12.26 20.63
CA ALA A 160 0.65 -13.19 21.70
C ALA A 160 0.27 -14.56 21.10
N SER A 161 0.48 -15.64 21.86
CA SER A 161 -0.05 -16.96 21.48
C SER A 161 -1.57 -16.94 21.53
N PHE A 162 -2.21 -17.71 20.65
CA PHE A 162 -3.66 -17.91 20.75
C PHE A 162 -3.99 -18.69 22.04
N PRO A 163 -5.02 -18.30 22.82
CA PRO A 163 -5.32 -18.93 24.09
C PRO A 163 -5.66 -20.43 23.95
N VAL A 164 -5.06 -21.27 24.81
CA VAL A 164 -5.31 -22.72 24.83
C VAL A 164 -6.70 -23.04 25.38
N ARG A 165 -7.07 -22.38 26.48
CA ARG A 165 -8.38 -22.48 27.13
C ARG A 165 -9.24 -21.30 26.72
N PHE A 166 -10.37 -21.60 26.10
CA PHE A 166 -11.31 -20.62 25.58
C PHE A 166 -12.71 -21.02 26.07
N GLY A 167 -13.29 -20.26 27.00
CA GLY A 167 -14.58 -20.56 27.62
C GLY A 167 -15.80 -20.35 26.70
N ILE A 168 -15.66 -20.57 25.39
CA ILE A 168 -16.73 -20.37 24.40
C ILE A 168 -16.96 -21.61 23.54
N SER A 169 -18.13 -21.68 22.91
CA SER A 169 -18.49 -22.78 22.00
C SER A 169 -17.52 -22.92 20.81
N ARG A 170 -17.36 -24.14 20.29
CA ARG A 170 -16.48 -24.47 19.15
C ARG A 170 -16.66 -23.54 17.93
N PRO A 171 -17.89 -23.23 17.45
CA PRO A 171 -18.05 -22.35 16.29
C PRO A 171 -17.55 -20.91 16.56
N ARG A 172 -17.73 -20.42 17.79
CA ARG A 172 -17.22 -19.09 18.17
C ARG A 172 -15.69 -19.08 18.26
N ARG A 173 -15.09 -20.17 18.76
CA ARG A 173 -13.62 -20.33 18.78
C ARG A 173 -13.02 -20.28 17.38
N ALA A 174 -13.61 -21.00 16.41
CA ALA A 174 -13.14 -20.99 15.02
C ALA A 174 -13.11 -19.58 14.40
N ALA A 175 -14.11 -18.74 14.70
CA ALA A 175 -14.14 -17.35 14.25
C ALA A 175 -13.00 -16.51 14.83
N PHE A 176 -12.66 -16.71 16.11
CA PHE A 176 -11.51 -16.05 16.74
C PHE A 176 -10.17 -16.58 16.21
N GLU A 177 -10.05 -17.88 15.91
CA GLU A 177 -8.84 -18.44 15.28
C GLU A 177 -8.60 -17.87 13.89
N LYS A 178 -9.68 -17.67 13.10
CA LYS A 178 -9.61 -16.98 11.80
C LYS A 178 -9.21 -15.51 11.96
N LEU A 179 -9.81 -14.79 12.92
CA LEU A 179 -9.43 -13.41 13.22
C LEU A 179 -7.96 -13.32 13.65
N TYR A 180 -7.50 -14.22 14.51
CA TYR A 180 -6.12 -14.28 15.00
C TYR A 180 -5.15 -14.50 13.84
N THR A 181 -5.44 -15.45 12.97
CA THR A 181 -4.63 -15.74 11.78
C THR A 181 -4.56 -14.54 10.85
N PHE A 182 -5.71 -13.90 10.58
CA PHE A 182 -5.77 -12.68 9.77
C PHE A 182 -4.92 -11.55 10.38
N MET A 183 -5.09 -11.26 11.67
CA MET A 183 -4.31 -10.23 12.35
C MET A 183 -2.81 -10.58 12.37
N LYS A 184 -2.46 -11.84 12.61
CA LYS A 184 -1.07 -12.32 12.57
C LYS A 184 -0.44 -12.09 11.20
N ASP A 185 -1.14 -12.41 10.12
CA ASP A 185 -0.66 -12.16 8.76
C ASP A 185 -0.42 -10.66 8.49
N VAL A 186 -1.36 -9.81 8.91
CA VAL A 186 -1.25 -8.34 8.81
C VAL A 186 -0.06 -7.82 9.63
N ILE A 187 0.12 -8.29 10.87
CA ILE A 187 1.16 -7.82 11.79
C ILE A 187 2.56 -8.29 11.35
N THR A 188 2.68 -9.55 10.93
CA THR A 188 3.96 -10.15 10.51
C THR A 188 4.32 -9.83 9.07
N GLY A 189 3.41 -9.24 8.28
CA GLY A 189 3.69 -9.00 6.87
C GLY A 189 3.89 -10.28 6.08
N ASN A 190 3.08 -11.31 6.38
CA ASN A 190 3.15 -12.60 5.70
C ASN A 190 2.70 -12.46 4.25
N THR A 191 3.64 -12.51 3.29
CA THR A 191 3.35 -12.18 1.90
C THR A 191 4.35 -12.79 0.94
N LYS A 192 4.10 -12.68 -0.37
CA LYS A 192 4.90 -13.32 -1.43
C LYS A 192 6.06 -12.48 -1.94
N THR A 193 6.04 -11.15 -1.71
CA THR A 193 7.05 -10.23 -2.25
C THR A 193 7.63 -9.33 -1.17
N TYR A 194 8.94 -9.05 -1.24
CA TYR A 194 9.57 -8.10 -0.33
C TYR A 194 8.99 -6.69 -0.49
N ALA A 195 8.55 -6.31 -1.70
CA ALA A 195 7.83 -5.07 -1.96
C ALA A 195 6.56 -4.97 -1.09
N ARG A 196 5.69 -5.98 -1.13
CA ARG A 196 4.49 -6.02 -0.29
C ARG A 196 4.83 -5.99 1.19
N GLN A 197 5.87 -6.71 1.62
CA GLN A 197 6.27 -6.74 3.03
C GLN A 197 6.73 -5.36 3.52
N ILE A 198 7.50 -4.62 2.72
CA ILE A 198 7.91 -3.23 3.03
C ILE A 198 6.69 -2.31 3.16
N ILE A 199 5.73 -2.43 2.24
CA ILE A 199 4.49 -1.63 2.29
C ILE A 199 3.71 -1.99 3.56
N MET A 200 3.52 -3.27 3.85
CA MET A 200 2.83 -3.75 5.05
C MET A 200 3.49 -3.22 6.32
N LYS A 201 4.83 -3.26 6.41
CA LYS A 201 5.58 -2.71 7.55
C LYS A 201 5.28 -1.21 7.75
N ARG A 202 5.26 -0.43 6.65
CA ARG A 202 4.99 1.02 6.68
C ARG A 202 3.52 1.36 6.97
N ARG A 203 2.59 0.47 6.60
CA ARG A 203 1.14 0.68 6.76
C ARG A 203 0.53 -0.05 7.95
N LYS A 204 1.32 -0.81 8.71
CA LYS A 204 0.85 -1.64 9.83
C LYS A 204 -0.02 -0.87 10.82
N SER A 205 0.41 0.31 11.26
CA SER A 205 -0.38 1.14 12.21
C SER A 205 -1.73 1.54 11.64
N HIS A 206 -1.81 1.88 10.35
CA HIS A 206 -3.04 2.30 9.68
C HIS A 206 -3.99 1.12 9.46
N MET A 207 -3.46 -0.05 9.11
CA MET A 207 -4.26 -1.28 9.01
C MET A 207 -4.84 -1.68 10.38
N LEU A 208 -4.03 -1.64 11.44
CA LEU A 208 -4.49 -1.95 12.80
C LEU A 208 -5.48 -0.89 13.31
N SER A 209 -5.26 0.39 13.04
CA SER A 209 -6.21 1.44 13.42
C SER A 209 -7.55 1.29 12.70
N LEU A 210 -7.54 0.94 11.41
CA LEU A 210 -8.77 0.63 10.65
C LEU A 210 -9.53 -0.53 11.30
N LEU A 211 -8.85 -1.64 11.57
CA LEU A 211 -9.47 -2.82 12.19
C LEU A 211 -10.02 -2.51 13.59
N TRP A 212 -9.27 -1.74 14.39
CA TRP A 212 -9.72 -1.29 15.71
C TRP A 212 -10.99 -0.45 15.60
N VAL A 213 -10.98 0.59 14.78
CA VAL A 213 -12.11 1.50 14.59
C VAL A 213 -13.34 0.74 14.09
N PHE A 214 -13.18 -0.18 13.13
CA PHE A 214 -14.27 -1.05 12.69
C PHE A 214 -14.78 -2.00 13.78
N GLY A 215 -13.89 -2.65 14.52
CA GLY A 215 -14.30 -3.52 15.62
C GLY A 215 -15.06 -2.74 16.69
N ARG A 216 -14.59 -1.54 17.03
CA ARG A 216 -15.13 -0.75 18.13
C ARG A 216 -16.43 -0.02 17.78
N TYR A 217 -16.49 0.61 16.61
CA TYR A 217 -17.58 1.52 16.24
C TYR A 217 -18.42 1.02 15.06
N GLY A 218 -17.95 0.02 14.31
CA GLY A 218 -18.68 -0.49 13.16
C GLY A 218 -20.01 -1.13 13.54
N ARG A 219 -21.10 -0.63 12.95
CA ARG A 219 -22.41 -1.28 13.04
C ARG A 219 -22.42 -2.48 12.10
N LEU A 220 -22.78 -3.64 12.62
CA LEU A 220 -22.97 -4.83 11.80
C LEU A 220 -24.26 -4.68 10.98
N MET A 221 -24.12 -4.75 9.66
CA MET A 221 -25.23 -4.74 8.70
C MET A 221 -25.31 -6.09 8.02
N SER A 222 -26.51 -6.67 8.01
CA SER A 222 -26.82 -7.91 7.30
C SER A 222 -27.49 -7.54 5.97
N GLY A 223 -26.75 -7.69 4.87
CA GLY A 223 -27.28 -7.57 3.51
C GLY A 223 -26.81 -8.76 2.65
N LYS A 224 -26.59 -8.55 1.35
CA LYS A 224 -26.00 -9.58 0.45
C LYS A 224 -24.68 -10.15 0.98
N ARG A 225 -23.92 -9.34 1.74
CA ARG A 225 -22.76 -9.75 2.54
C ARG A 225 -22.84 -9.07 3.90
N ALA A 226 -22.32 -9.70 4.95
CA ALA A 226 -22.19 -9.06 6.24
C ALA A 226 -21.08 -8.01 6.21
N GLU A 227 -21.36 -6.82 6.74
CA GLU A 227 -20.44 -5.69 6.73
C GLU A 227 -20.43 -4.98 8.08
N LEU A 228 -19.27 -4.44 8.45
CA LEU A 228 -19.19 -3.39 9.46
C LEU A 228 -19.23 -2.05 8.75
N VAL A 229 -20.14 -1.18 9.16
CA VAL A 229 -20.33 0.15 8.56
C VAL A 229 -20.07 1.21 9.60
N ILE A 230 -19.28 2.21 9.23
CA ILE A 230 -19.04 3.45 9.97
C ILE A 230 -19.46 4.60 9.07
N ASP A 231 -20.18 5.56 9.64
CA ASP A 231 -20.60 6.76 8.93
C ASP A 231 -20.16 8.03 9.66
N SER A 232 -20.04 9.10 8.87
CA SER A 232 -19.61 10.41 9.34
C SER A 232 -20.61 11.08 10.29
N VAL A 233 -21.90 10.76 10.18
CA VAL A 233 -22.96 11.38 10.99
C VAL A 233 -22.84 10.90 12.43
N THR A 234 -22.63 9.61 12.63
CA THR A 234 -22.56 8.96 13.94
C THR A 234 -21.16 9.05 14.55
N HIS A 235 -20.12 8.98 13.72
CA HIS A 235 -18.75 8.80 14.21
C HIS A 235 -17.74 9.80 13.65
N GLY A 236 -18.11 10.68 12.73
CA GLY A 236 -17.18 11.60 12.05
C GLY A 236 -16.53 12.62 12.98
N SER A 237 -17.16 12.97 14.10
CA SER A 237 -16.59 13.87 15.11
C SER A 237 -15.48 13.23 15.95
N ARG A 238 -15.36 11.88 15.95
CA ARG A 238 -14.32 11.17 16.69
C ARG A 238 -12.97 11.37 16.00
N PRO A 239 -11.92 11.85 16.70
CA PRO A 239 -10.62 12.11 16.09
C PRO A 239 -10.02 10.91 15.33
N GLU A 240 -10.14 9.70 15.89
CA GLU A 240 -9.64 8.45 15.32
C GLU A 240 -10.40 7.98 14.07
N VAL A 241 -11.64 8.42 13.90
CA VAL A 241 -12.50 8.11 12.74
C VAL A 241 -12.37 9.21 11.68
N GLY A 242 -12.48 10.48 12.11
CA GLY A 242 -12.34 11.64 11.24
C GLY A 242 -10.98 11.72 10.57
N TYR A 243 -9.92 11.18 11.17
CA TYR A 243 -8.59 11.12 10.56
C TYR A 243 -8.54 10.25 9.28
N PHE A 244 -9.51 9.37 9.05
CA PHE A 244 -9.52 8.56 7.83
C PHE A 244 -9.81 9.37 6.57
N VAL A 245 -10.52 10.49 6.72
CA VAL A 245 -11.07 11.26 5.61
C VAL A 245 -10.48 12.67 5.58
N ARG A 246 -10.14 13.14 4.38
CA ARG A 246 -9.68 14.49 4.14
C ARG A 246 -10.84 15.46 4.25
N LYS A 247 -10.72 16.45 5.14
CA LYS A 247 -11.74 17.48 5.34
C LYS A 247 -12.04 18.31 4.08
N ARG A 248 -11.05 18.52 3.21
CA ARG A 248 -11.15 19.41 2.05
C ARG A 248 -12.08 18.89 0.93
N ASP A 249 -12.10 17.57 0.73
CA ASP A 249 -12.71 16.92 -0.45
C ASP A 249 -13.57 15.71 -0.05
N ASN A 250 -13.69 15.45 1.25
CA ASN A 250 -14.43 14.33 1.81
C ASN A 250 -14.01 12.96 1.24
N GLN A 251 -12.74 12.83 0.87
CA GLN A 251 -12.17 11.59 0.33
C GLN A 251 -11.30 10.88 1.36
N LEU A 252 -11.23 9.56 1.29
CA LEU A 252 -10.34 8.76 2.12
C LEU A 252 -8.87 9.13 1.85
N PHE A 253 -8.05 9.30 2.91
CA PHE A 253 -6.62 9.51 2.71
C PHE A 253 -5.98 8.31 2.01
N ASP A 254 -5.02 8.59 1.11
CA ASP A 254 -4.36 7.59 0.27
C ASP A 254 -3.68 6.47 1.08
N VAL A 255 -3.23 6.79 2.29
CA VAL A 255 -2.66 5.79 3.22
C VAL A 255 -3.68 4.73 3.63
N PHE A 256 -4.95 5.08 3.78
CA PHE A 256 -6.02 4.13 4.09
C PHE A 256 -6.54 3.43 2.84
N VAL A 257 -6.60 4.12 1.69
CA VAL A 257 -6.86 3.47 0.40
C VAL A 257 -5.85 2.34 0.16
N GLN A 258 -4.55 2.63 0.36
CA GLN A 258 -3.50 1.62 0.29
C GLN A 258 -3.66 0.52 1.35
N SER A 259 -3.98 0.88 2.60
CA SER A 259 -4.18 -0.10 3.69
C SER A 259 -5.32 -1.08 3.39
N ILE A 260 -6.45 -0.59 2.88
CA ILE A 260 -7.59 -1.41 2.45
C ILE A 260 -7.17 -2.34 1.30
N ARG A 261 -6.47 -1.79 0.29
CA ARG A 261 -5.96 -2.58 -0.84
C ARG A 261 -5.01 -3.70 -0.39
N ILE A 262 -4.18 -3.46 0.62
CA ILE A 262 -3.29 -4.47 1.18
C ILE A 262 -4.08 -5.57 1.88
N MET A 263 -5.03 -5.17 2.75
CA MET A 263 -5.86 -6.11 3.51
C MET A 263 -6.75 -6.98 2.60
N ARG A 264 -7.07 -6.53 1.38
CA ARG A 264 -7.75 -7.35 0.35
C ARG A 264 -7.00 -8.64 0.02
N GLY A 265 -5.67 -8.62 0.03
CA GLY A 265 -4.87 -9.84 -0.18
C GLY A 265 -5.08 -10.90 0.91
N PHE A 266 -5.59 -10.49 2.08
CA PHE A 266 -5.88 -11.33 3.24
C PHE A 266 -7.38 -11.61 3.40
N GLY A 267 -8.21 -11.22 2.42
CA GLY A 267 -9.65 -11.49 2.40
C GLY A 267 -10.52 -10.38 3.00
N ALA A 268 -9.95 -9.22 3.34
CA ALA A 268 -10.69 -8.08 3.86
C ALA A 268 -10.96 -7.02 2.77
N LYS A 269 -12.22 -6.72 2.51
CA LYS A 269 -12.64 -5.75 1.50
C LYS A 269 -13.17 -4.50 2.20
N GLY A 270 -12.60 -3.35 1.87
CA GLY A 270 -13.07 -2.04 2.30
C GLY A 270 -13.70 -1.27 1.16
N GLU A 271 -14.78 -0.54 1.44
CA GLU A 271 -15.48 0.30 0.46
C GLU A 271 -15.75 1.67 1.10
N PHE A 272 -15.38 2.73 0.39
CA PHE A 272 -15.66 4.10 0.79
C PHE A 272 -16.73 4.68 -0.14
N VAL A 273 -17.78 5.27 0.44
CA VAL A 273 -18.91 5.85 -0.28
C VAL A 273 -19.12 7.28 0.21
N SER A 274 -18.92 8.26 -0.67
CA SER A 274 -19.34 9.64 -0.40
C SER A 274 -20.87 9.71 -0.41
N ARG A 275 -21.47 10.47 0.51
CA ARG A 275 -22.92 10.67 0.61
C ARG A 275 -23.20 12.17 0.47
N GLU A 276 -24.04 12.52 -0.48
CA GLU A 276 -24.57 13.87 -0.67
C GLU A 276 -25.79 14.09 0.25
N PRO A 277 -26.05 15.33 0.74
CA PRO A 277 -25.26 16.54 0.52
C PRO A 277 -24.02 16.63 1.42
N HIS A 278 -23.98 15.91 2.55
CA HIS A 278 -22.83 15.87 3.45
C HIS A 278 -22.66 14.49 4.08
N GLY A 279 -21.46 13.93 3.97
CA GLY A 279 -21.04 12.79 4.75
C GLY A 279 -20.41 11.66 3.95
N TRP A 280 -20.07 10.59 4.65
CA TRP A 280 -19.42 9.43 4.05
C TRP A 280 -19.73 8.17 4.85
N GLN A 281 -19.60 7.03 4.18
CA GLN A 281 -19.64 5.71 4.79
C GLN A 281 -18.39 4.94 4.42
N LEU A 282 -17.79 4.27 5.40
CA LEU A 282 -16.75 3.29 5.21
C LEU A 282 -17.28 1.93 5.64
N LYS A 283 -17.14 0.94 4.76
CA LYS A 283 -17.61 -0.43 4.97
C LYS A 283 -16.43 -1.38 5.00
N LEU A 284 -16.48 -2.38 5.86
CA LEU A 284 -15.52 -3.49 5.92
C LEU A 284 -16.26 -4.82 5.87
N SER A 285 -15.82 -5.71 4.98
CA SER A 285 -16.30 -7.09 4.93
C SER A 285 -15.14 -8.07 4.85
N PHE A 286 -15.35 -9.28 5.36
CA PHE A 286 -14.43 -10.40 5.22
C PHE A 286 -15.03 -11.42 4.27
N ASP A 287 -14.23 -11.91 3.32
CA ASP A 287 -14.60 -13.05 2.49
C ASP A 287 -14.38 -14.38 3.24
N MET A 288 -14.63 -15.50 2.57
CA MET A 288 -14.48 -16.83 3.17
C MET A 288 -13.04 -17.17 3.56
N LYS A 289 -12.03 -16.59 2.89
CA LYS A 289 -10.61 -16.76 3.28
C LYS A 289 -10.38 -16.12 4.64
N ALA A 290 -10.93 -14.93 4.86
CA ALA A 290 -10.91 -14.23 6.14
C ALA A 290 -11.99 -14.70 7.13
N GLY A 291 -12.74 -15.77 6.83
CA GLY A 291 -13.74 -16.36 7.73
C GLY A 291 -15.07 -15.61 7.81
N GLY A 292 -15.38 -14.73 6.85
CA GLY A 292 -16.72 -14.21 6.62
C GLY A 292 -17.34 -13.41 7.77
N ALA A 293 -18.67 -13.46 7.85
CA ALA A 293 -19.47 -12.73 8.83
C ALA A 293 -19.13 -13.05 10.29
N SER A 294 -18.85 -14.32 10.59
CA SER A 294 -18.51 -14.75 11.97
C SER A 294 -17.20 -14.11 12.45
N THR A 295 -16.23 -13.94 11.55
CA THR A 295 -14.95 -13.31 11.88
C THR A 295 -15.08 -11.79 12.03
N LEU A 296 -15.98 -11.13 11.29
CA LEU A 296 -16.33 -9.71 11.53
C LEU A 296 -16.98 -9.52 12.90
N GLN A 297 -17.89 -10.42 13.30
CA GLN A 297 -18.49 -10.39 14.63
C GLN A 297 -17.45 -10.63 15.72
N ALA A 298 -16.51 -11.56 15.49
CA ALA A 298 -15.39 -11.80 16.39
C ALA A 298 -14.52 -10.55 16.56
N LEU A 299 -14.25 -9.80 15.47
CA LEU A 299 -13.50 -8.54 15.53
C LEU A 299 -14.18 -7.51 16.44
N ARG A 300 -15.51 -7.33 16.32
CA ARG A 300 -16.26 -6.43 17.19
C ARG A 300 -16.16 -6.87 18.66
N ARG A 301 -16.47 -8.13 18.92
CA ARG A 301 -16.46 -8.69 20.28
C ARG A 301 -15.08 -8.60 20.92
N TYR A 302 -14.02 -8.81 20.15
CA TYR A 302 -12.65 -8.68 20.64
C TYR A 302 -12.33 -7.25 21.07
N ALA A 303 -12.62 -6.26 20.21
CA ALA A 303 -12.41 -4.84 20.54
C ALA A 303 -13.25 -4.41 21.76
N THR A 304 -14.52 -4.80 21.82
CA THR A 304 -15.41 -4.51 22.96
C THR A 304 -14.85 -5.09 24.27
N LYS A 305 -14.44 -6.37 24.28
CA LYS A 305 -13.90 -7.02 25.49
C LYS A 305 -12.61 -6.38 26.00
N LEU A 306 -11.76 -5.91 25.08
CA LEU A 306 -10.57 -5.14 25.45
C LEU A 306 -10.91 -3.83 26.14
N VAL A 307 -11.89 -3.08 25.62
CA VAL A 307 -12.34 -1.82 26.22
C VAL A 307 -13.02 -2.05 27.56
N GLU A 308 -13.91 -3.05 27.67
CA GLU A 308 -14.58 -3.39 28.94
C GLU A 308 -13.57 -3.68 30.06
N LYS A 309 -12.46 -4.35 29.74
CA LYS A 309 -11.45 -4.74 30.74
C LYS A 309 -10.38 -3.69 31.00
N TYR A 310 -10.02 -2.89 30.00
CA TYR A 310 -8.83 -2.02 30.06
C TYR A 310 -9.09 -0.55 29.75
N GLY A 311 -10.35 -0.17 29.52
CA GLY A 311 -10.75 1.19 29.16
C GLY A 311 -10.56 1.51 27.68
N GLU A 312 -11.15 2.64 27.26
CA GLU A 312 -10.98 3.18 25.91
C GLU A 312 -9.54 3.69 25.70
N PRO A 313 -8.91 3.40 24.55
CA PRO A 313 -7.64 4.00 24.21
C PRO A 313 -7.79 5.48 23.87
N LYS A 314 -6.76 6.26 24.17
CA LYS A 314 -6.65 7.68 23.79
C LYS A 314 -6.11 7.80 22.37
N TYR A 315 -6.71 8.64 21.54
CA TYR A 315 -6.15 8.98 20.23
C TYR A 315 -4.95 9.92 20.37
N ALA A 316 -3.80 9.52 19.79
CA ALA A 316 -2.54 10.25 19.86
C ALA A 316 -2.12 10.86 18.50
N GLY A 317 -3.00 10.84 17.49
CA GLY A 317 -2.73 11.37 16.16
C GLY A 317 -2.14 10.35 15.19
N SER A 318 -2.28 10.59 13.89
CA SER A 318 -1.66 9.79 12.83
C SER A 318 -1.88 8.27 12.93
N SER A 319 -3.13 7.84 13.17
CA SER A 319 -3.50 6.44 13.41
C SER A 319 -2.89 5.80 14.68
N GLN A 320 -2.34 6.59 15.60
CA GLN A 320 -1.84 6.11 16.88
C GLN A 320 -2.94 6.16 17.94
N LEU A 321 -3.06 5.06 18.67
CA LEU A 321 -3.96 4.88 19.79
C LEU A 321 -3.12 4.39 20.97
N GLU A 322 -3.25 5.06 22.11
CA GLU A 322 -2.52 4.78 23.33
C GLU A 322 -3.43 4.15 24.36
N GLY A 323 -2.92 3.16 25.09
CA GLY A 323 -3.69 2.46 26.11
C GLY A 323 -3.53 0.95 26.02
N LYS A 324 -3.81 0.28 27.15
CA LYS A 324 -3.60 -1.16 27.30
C LYS A 324 -4.49 -1.97 26.35
N ALA A 325 -5.74 -1.57 26.17
CA ALA A 325 -6.67 -2.17 25.20
C ALA A 325 -6.07 -2.24 23.77
N TYR A 326 -5.68 -1.09 23.19
CA TYR A 326 -5.12 -1.08 21.84
C TYR A 326 -3.75 -1.75 21.75
N SER A 327 -2.90 -1.64 22.77
CA SER A 327 -1.60 -2.32 22.82
C SER A 327 -1.74 -3.85 22.73
N LEU A 328 -2.76 -4.42 23.39
CA LEU A 328 -3.09 -5.85 23.31
C LEU A 328 -3.71 -6.21 21.96
N PHE A 329 -4.61 -5.37 21.44
CA PHE A 329 -5.18 -5.53 20.10
C PHE A 329 -4.09 -5.60 19.01
N ALA A 330 -3.13 -4.66 19.05
CA ALA A 330 -2.03 -4.59 18.09
C ALA A 330 -1.08 -5.80 18.14
N LYS A 331 -1.16 -6.63 19.18
CA LYS A 331 -0.43 -7.89 19.36
C LYS A 331 -1.30 -9.13 19.10
N ALA A 332 -2.57 -8.93 18.69
CA ALA A 332 -3.58 -9.97 18.58
C ALA A 332 -3.73 -10.81 19.88
N ASP A 333 -3.58 -10.17 21.04
CA ASP A 333 -3.70 -10.83 22.34
C ASP A 333 -5.16 -11.11 22.68
N MET A 334 -5.57 -12.35 22.44
CA MET A 334 -6.94 -12.81 22.63
C MET A 334 -7.20 -13.39 24.02
N ASN A 335 -6.26 -13.31 24.97
CA ASN A 335 -6.46 -13.82 26.34
C ASN A 335 -7.55 -13.04 27.11
N VAL A 336 -7.95 -11.85 26.64
CA VAL A 336 -9.09 -11.11 27.19
C VAL A 336 -10.44 -11.83 26.98
N LEU A 337 -10.47 -12.84 26.11
CA LEU A 337 -11.67 -13.60 25.77
C LEU A 337 -11.80 -14.91 26.58
N SER A 338 -10.76 -15.26 27.34
CA SER A 338 -10.71 -16.42 28.23
C SER A 338 -11.45 -16.19 29.54
#